data_AF-K4L8M7-F1
#
_entry.id   AF-K4L8M7-F1
#
_cell.length_a   1.000
_cell.length_b   1.000
_cell.length_c   1.000
_cell.angle_alpha   90.00
_cell.angle_beta   90.00
_cell.angle_gamma   90.00
#
_symmetry.space_group_name_H-M   'P 1'
#
loop_
_entity.id
_entity.type
_entity.pdbx_description
1 polymer ?
#
loop_
_entity_poly.entity_id
_entity_poly.type
_entity_poly.pdbx_seq_one_letter_code
_entity_poly.pdbx_strand_id
1 'polypeptide(L)' 'MYIWKQWKKPKARIGNLITLGMSVYWAHKNGYTGKGYWRVAGNGILNHTLTDKYLESPGYAKKYEVLHLNY' A
#
# COMPACT_ATOMS: atom_id res chain seq x y z
N MET A 1 6.28 -5.28 -5.05
CA MET A 1 5.72 -4.15 -4.29
C MET A 1 5.89 -4.34 -2.78
N TYR A 2 6.80 -3.57 -2.17
CA TYR A 2 7.27 -3.75 -0.78
C TYR A 2 6.26 -3.32 0.29
N ILE A 3 5.41 -2.35 -0.02
CA ILE A 3 4.40 -1.78 0.89
C ILE A 3 3.41 -2.82 1.40
N TRP A 4 2.93 -3.70 0.53
CA TRP A 4 1.99 -4.75 0.92
C TRP A 4 2.61 -5.78 1.89
N LYS A 5 3.94 -6.00 1.80
CA LYS A 5 4.68 -6.82 2.77
C LYS A 5 4.81 -6.14 4.14
N GLN A 6 4.89 -4.81 4.17
CA GLN A 6 4.91 -4.03 5.42
C GLN A 6 3.56 -4.16 6.17
N TRP A 7 2.45 -4.26 5.44
CA TRP A 7 1.11 -4.35 6.02
C TRP A 7 0.71 -5.80 6.34
N LYS A 8 1.38 -6.42 7.32
CA LYS A 8 1.16 -7.83 7.66
C LYS A 8 -0.28 -8.13 8.10
N LYS A 9 -0.86 -7.29 8.96
CA LYS A 9 -2.20 -7.49 9.54
C LYS A 9 -3.31 -6.95 8.62
N PRO A 10 -4.45 -7.64 8.45
CA PRO A 10 -5.57 -7.14 7.65
C PRO A 10 -6.06 -5.76 8.09
N LYS A 11 -6.17 -5.52 9.40
CA LYS A 11 -6.53 -4.19 9.95
C LYS A 11 -5.57 -3.08 9.50
N ALA A 12 -4.27 -3.36 9.44
CA ALA A 12 -3.29 -2.39 8.96
C ALA A 12 -3.43 -2.13 7.46
N ARG A 13 -3.70 -3.18 6.66
CA ARG A 13 -3.97 -3.03 5.22
C ARG A 13 -5.19 -2.12 5.00
N ILE A 14 -6.28 -2.38 5.71
CA ILE A 14 -7.53 -1.61 5.60
C ILE A 14 -7.28 -0.14 5.95
N GLY A 15 -6.67 0.13 7.12
CA GLY A 15 -6.39 1.49 7.56
C GLY A 15 -5.54 2.27 6.55
N ASN A 16 -4.45 1.65 6.08
CA ASN A 16 -3.57 2.29 5.10
C ASN A 16 -4.26 2.49 3.75
N LEU A 17 -5.09 1.55 3.28
CA LEU A 17 -5.88 1.72 2.06
C LEU A 17 -6.86 2.89 2.16
N ILE A 18 -7.52 3.07 3.32
CA ILE A 18 -8.42 4.21 3.57
C ILE A 18 -7.62 5.52 3.58
N THR A 19 -6.47 5.56 4.26
CA THR A 19 -5.57 6.74 4.25
C THR A 19 -5.11 7.11 2.84
N LEU A 20 -4.97 6.13 1.96
CA LEU A 20 -4.64 6.32 0.55
C LEU A 20 -5.84 6.68 -0.33
N GLY A 21 -7.02 6.92 0.25
CA GLY A 21 -8.21 7.36 -0.48
C GLY A 21 -9.08 6.23 -1.05
N MET A 22 -8.82 4.97 -0.70
CA MET A 22 -9.75 3.89 -1.02
C MET A 22 -11.03 4.02 -0.19
N SER A 23 -12.20 3.84 -0.80
CA SER A 23 -13.44 3.81 -0.04
C SER A 23 -13.43 2.66 0.99
N VAL A 24 -14.08 2.86 2.14
CA VAL A 24 -14.08 1.88 3.25
C VAL A 24 -14.52 0.49 2.79
N TYR A 25 -15.55 0.42 1.94
CA TYR A 25 -16.04 -0.83 1.37
C TYR A 25 -14.94 -1.60 0.61
N TRP A 26 -14.26 -0.92 -0.32
CA TRP A 26 -13.19 -1.53 -1.10
C TRP A 26 -11.96 -1.83 -0.24
N ALA A 27 -11.65 -0.99 0.75
CA ALA A 27 -10.55 -1.20 1.68
C ALA A 27 -10.76 -2.49 2.49
N HIS A 28 -11.97 -2.74 3.01
CA HIS A 28 -12.30 -4.00 3.69
C HIS A 28 -12.20 -5.19 2.75
N LYS A 29 -12.80 -5.11 1.55
CA LYS A 29 -12.78 -6.18 0.56
C LYS A 29 -11.36 -6.58 0.15
N ASN A 30 -10.47 -5.60 -0.03
CA ASN A 30 -9.08 -5.81 -0.43
C ASN A 30 -8.17 -6.14 0.76
N GLY A 31 -8.42 -5.58 1.94
CA GLY A 31 -7.59 -5.77 3.13
C GLY A 31 -7.65 -7.19 3.71
N TYR A 32 -8.80 -7.85 3.58
CA TYR A 32 -8.97 -9.27 3.96
C TYR A 32 -8.59 -10.26 2.85
N THR A 33 -8.09 -9.80 1.70
CA THR A 33 -7.74 -10.71 0.62
C THR A 33 -6.60 -11.66 1.03
N GLY A 34 -6.78 -12.95 0.76
CA GLY A 34 -5.74 -13.97 0.88
C GLY A 34 -4.78 -14.00 -0.32
N LYS A 35 -4.96 -13.10 -1.31
CA LYS A 35 -4.09 -13.03 -2.48
C LYS A 35 -2.67 -12.66 -2.07
N GLY A 36 -1.69 -13.37 -2.61
CA GLY A 36 -0.28 -13.07 -2.43
C GLY A 36 0.08 -11.68 -2.97
N TYR A 37 1.10 -11.07 -2.40
CA TYR A 37 1.51 -9.68 -2.68
C TYR A 37 1.71 -9.40 -4.19
N TRP A 38 2.23 -10.38 -4.94
CA TRP A 38 2.48 -10.23 -6.38
C TRP A 38 1.17 -10.03 -7.16
N ARG A 39 0.14 -10.80 -6.81
CA ARG A 39 -1.18 -10.71 -7.44
C ARG A 39 -1.92 -9.44 -7.03
N VAL A 40 -1.69 -8.90 -5.83
CA VAL A 40 -2.25 -7.60 -5.40
C VAL A 40 -1.57 -6.43 -6.12
N ALA A 41 -0.25 -6.49 -6.30
CA ALA A 41 0.51 -5.48 -7.01
C ALA A 41 0.13 -5.41 -8.50
N GLY A 42 -0.03 -6.56 -9.16
CA GLY A 42 -0.37 -6.62 -10.59
C GLY A 42 -1.82 -6.24 -10.91
N ASN A 43 -2.77 -6.40 -9.98
CA ASN A 43 -4.19 -6.13 -10.22
C ASN A 43 -4.64 -4.68 -9.92
N GLY A 44 -3.72 -3.77 -9.59
CA GLY A 44 -4.03 -2.36 -9.50
C GLY A 44 -4.74 -1.88 -8.22
N ILE A 45 -4.98 -2.74 -7.22
CA ILE A 45 -5.48 -2.29 -5.89
C ILE A 45 -4.62 -1.15 -5.36
N LEU A 46 -3.33 -1.26 -5.60
CA LEU A 46 -2.34 -0.30 -5.17
C LEU A 46 -2.06 0.78 -6.22
N ASN A 47 -2.21 0.50 -7.52
CA ASN A 47 -2.14 1.56 -8.55
C ASN A 47 -3.29 2.57 -8.44
N HIS A 48 -4.45 2.16 -7.91
CA HIS A 48 -5.58 3.06 -7.67
C HIS A 48 -5.45 3.88 -6.37
N THR A 49 -4.59 3.46 -5.43
CA THR A 49 -4.48 4.07 -4.09
C THR A 49 -3.17 4.80 -3.87
N LEU A 50 -2.06 4.22 -4.33
CA LEU A 50 -0.80 4.93 -4.49
C LEU A 50 -0.84 5.68 -5.82
N THR A 51 -1.47 6.85 -5.79
CA THR A 51 -1.22 7.84 -6.84
C THR A 51 0.23 8.32 -6.73
N ASP A 52 0.86 8.66 -7.86
CA ASP A 52 2.23 9.18 -7.88
C ASP A 52 2.41 10.36 -6.91
N LYS A 53 1.37 11.17 -6.71
CA LYS A 53 1.32 12.23 -5.68
C LYS A 53 1.56 11.76 -4.24
N TYR A 54 1.12 10.55 -3.85
CA TYR A 54 1.36 10.02 -2.52
C TYR A 54 2.82 9.55 -2.37
N LEU A 55 3.38 8.98 -3.45
CA LEU A 55 4.79 8.60 -3.51
C LEU A 55 5.72 9.82 -3.51
N GLU A 56 5.33 10.90 -4.17
CA GLU A 56 6.02 12.19 -4.19
C GLU A 56 5.86 12.99 -2.89
N SER A 57 4.99 12.55 -1.96
CA SER A 57 4.87 13.25 -0.68
C SER A 57 6.20 13.17 0.08
N PRO A 58 6.71 14.29 0.60
CA PRO A 58 8.07 14.36 1.16
C PRO A 58 8.27 13.43 2.37
N GLY A 59 7.19 13.10 3.09
CA GLY A 59 7.24 12.13 4.20
C GLY A 59 7.35 10.68 3.74
N TYR A 60 6.83 10.35 2.55
CA TYR A 60 6.95 9.01 1.99
C TYR A 60 8.31 8.83 1.33
N ALA A 61 8.68 9.70 0.39
CA ALA A 61 9.95 9.64 -0.35
C ALA A 61 11.18 9.47 0.57
N LYS A 62 11.25 10.25 1.66
CA LYS A 62 12.34 10.17 2.65
C LYS A 62 12.41 8.82 3.35
N LYS A 63 11.26 8.17 3.59
CA LYS A 63 11.20 6.82 4.19
C LYS A 63 11.68 5.74 3.22
N TYR A 64 11.53 5.94 1.90
CA TYR A 64 12.06 5.03 0.87
C TYR A 64 13.55 5.20 0.63
N GLU A 65 14.05 6.44 0.57
CA GLU A 65 15.50 6.70 0.46
C GLU A 65 16.29 5.96 1.55
N VAL A 66 15.84 6.06 2.80
CA VAL A 66 16.49 5.39 3.94
C VAL A 66 16.45 3.86 3.82
N LEU A 67 15.44 3.28 3.17
CA LEU A 67 15.33 1.83 2.95
C LEU A 67 16.20 1.34 1.78
N HIS A 68 16.44 2.18 0.77
CA HIS A 68 17.25 1.84 -0.40
C HIS A 68 18.76 2.05 -0.19
N LEU A 69 19.16 2.91 0.75
CA LEU A 69 20.56 3.12 1.14
C LEU A 69 21.15 2.02 2.04
N ASN A 70 20.33 1.06 2.46
CA ASN A 70 20.74 -0.05 3.35
C ASN A 70 20.90 -1.39 2.60
N TYR A 71 21.11 -1.37 1.28
CA TYR A 71 21.47 -2.52 0.45
C TYR A 71 22.68 -2.20 -0.42
#